data_AF-A0AA51RSY5-F1
#
_entry.id   AF-A0AA51RSY5-F1
#
_cell.length_a   1.000
_cell.length_b   1.000
_cell.length_c   1.000
_cell.angle_alpha   90.00
_cell.angle_beta   90.00
_cell.angle_gamma   90.00
#
_symmetry.space_group_name_H-M   'P 1'
#
loop_
_entity.id
_entity.type
_entity.pdbx_description
1 polymer ?
#
loop_
_entity_poly.entity_id
_entity_poly.type
_entity_poly.pdbx_seq_one_letter_code
_entity_poly.pdbx_strand_id
1 'polypeptide(L)'
;MKRSIFRLFQASIITIFGFAANSVFAAYGICLKKEISADGSAWYDANTQAEAVLITDTAFFRFTVSKCPDNPGGLNNIVLTDDLIGLTQSIEDLPHSTTEWPERIFTTQVDGYCDGQGYKENVAQVTALNQYGGEVAPASDNAWAMCEDIPTGGEGCTPGYWKQSQHFDSWAVDTNTTFAEVFGRSIEIRVKRQGKVYEPTLLEALNATGGQVNMAARHATAAYLNAMNSGVMFDITPASVIEAFQSSFDNDNYGVLIENLVNLNEQGCPLN
;
A
#
# COMPACT_ATOMS: atom_id res chain seq x y z
N MET A 1 -12.53 -44.52 -67.68
CA MET A 1 -11.12 -44.55 -67.24
C MET A 1 -10.81 -43.25 -66.50
N LYS A 2 -10.76 -43.32 -65.15
CA LYS A 2 -10.22 -42.37 -64.15
C LYS A 2 -10.92 -42.71 -62.83
N ARG A 3 -10.35 -43.65 -62.08
CA ARG A 3 -10.85 -44.10 -60.76
C ARG A 3 -10.13 -43.33 -59.67
N SER A 4 -10.94 -42.72 -58.81
CA SER A 4 -10.58 -42.07 -57.54
C SER A 4 -9.86 -43.06 -56.60
N ILE A 5 -8.75 -42.63 -56.01
CA ILE A 5 -8.02 -43.35 -54.96
C ILE A 5 -8.25 -42.59 -53.65
N PHE A 6 -9.17 -43.10 -52.83
CA PHE A 6 -9.29 -42.77 -51.41
C PHE A 6 -8.18 -43.49 -50.64
N ARG A 7 -7.31 -42.75 -49.96
CA ARG A 7 -6.39 -43.31 -48.95
C ARG A 7 -7.06 -43.25 -47.59
N LEU A 8 -7.41 -44.43 -47.04
CA LEU A 8 -7.78 -44.58 -45.64
C LEU A 8 -6.54 -44.35 -44.76
N PHE A 9 -6.59 -43.36 -43.87
CA PHE A 9 -5.68 -43.25 -42.74
C PHE A 9 -6.20 -44.14 -41.60
N GLN A 10 -5.46 -45.21 -41.32
CA GLN A 10 -5.70 -46.09 -40.20
C GLN A 10 -5.03 -45.48 -38.96
N ALA A 11 -5.83 -44.92 -38.05
CA ALA A 11 -5.35 -44.42 -36.76
C ALA A 11 -5.13 -45.60 -35.81
N SER A 12 -3.87 -45.95 -35.53
CA SER A 12 -3.51 -46.88 -34.47
C SER A 12 -3.70 -46.22 -33.12
N ILE A 13 -4.70 -46.68 -32.37
CA ILE A 13 -4.90 -46.35 -30.96
C ILE A 13 -3.73 -46.99 -30.18
N ILE A 14 -2.76 -46.18 -29.77
CA ILE A 14 -1.72 -46.58 -28.82
C ILE A 14 -2.35 -46.48 -27.43
N THR A 15 -2.78 -47.63 -26.90
CA THR A 15 -3.17 -47.77 -25.50
C THR A 15 -1.89 -47.69 -24.65
N ILE A 16 -1.59 -46.50 -24.13
CA ILE A 16 -0.55 -46.32 -23.11
C ILE A 16 -1.09 -46.95 -21.83
N PHE A 17 -0.62 -48.16 -21.51
CA PHE A 17 -0.75 -48.69 -20.15
C PHE A 17 0.01 -47.76 -19.22
N GLY A 18 -0.74 -46.93 -18.49
CA GLY A 18 -0.20 -46.15 -17.38
C GLY A 18 0.45 -47.12 -16.40
N PHE A 19 1.77 -47.09 -16.31
CA PHE A 19 2.46 -47.60 -15.14
C PHE A 19 2.01 -46.72 -13.96
N ALA A 20 1.07 -47.23 -13.17
CA ALA A 20 0.93 -46.75 -11.80
C ALA A 20 2.22 -47.14 -11.08
N ALA A 21 3.18 -46.21 -11.05
CA ALA A 21 4.20 -46.22 -10.04
C ALA A 21 3.47 -46.07 -8.71
N ASN A 22 3.17 -47.20 -8.06
CA ASN A 22 2.88 -47.24 -6.63
C ASN A 22 4.18 -46.83 -5.92
N SER A 23 4.44 -45.53 -5.91
CA SER A 23 5.58 -44.96 -5.26
C SER A 23 5.25 -44.81 -3.79
N VAL A 24 5.82 -45.71 -2.99
CA VAL A 24 5.75 -45.70 -1.53
C VAL A 24 6.59 -44.52 -1.01
N PHE A 25 6.11 -43.27 -1.21
CA PHE A 25 6.76 -42.05 -0.70
C PHE A 25 6.00 -41.40 0.48
N ALA A 26 4.99 -42.07 1.04
CA ALA A 26 4.11 -41.52 2.07
C ALA A 26 4.74 -41.37 3.48
N ALA A 27 6.06 -41.19 3.58
CA ALA A 27 6.74 -41.03 4.87
C ALA A 27 7.20 -39.59 5.13
N TYR A 28 7.56 -38.80 4.13
CA TYR A 28 8.09 -37.45 4.32
C TYR A 28 7.13 -36.43 3.72
N GLY A 29 6.65 -35.48 4.51
CA GLY A 29 5.85 -34.35 4.06
C GLY A 29 6.20 -33.10 4.85
N ILE A 30 6.09 -31.96 4.17
CA ILE A 30 6.30 -30.63 4.72
C ILE A 30 4.95 -29.92 4.76
N CYS A 31 4.71 -29.12 5.79
CA CYS A 31 3.54 -28.26 5.90
C CYS A 31 3.99 -26.81 5.98
N LEU A 32 3.11 -25.94 5.49
CA LEU A 32 3.22 -24.50 5.58
C LEU A 32 1.92 -23.99 6.16
N LYS A 33 2.02 -23.08 7.13
CA LYS A 33 0.94 -22.21 7.55
C LYS A 33 1.36 -20.76 7.32
N LYS A 34 0.52 -19.98 6.67
CA LYS A 34 0.71 -18.58 6.38
C LYS A 34 -0.35 -17.78 7.10
N GLU A 35 0.12 -16.84 7.91
CA GLU A 35 -0.75 -15.93 8.65
C GLU A 35 -0.44 -14.49 8.24
N ILE A 36 -1.47 -13.65 8.24
CA ILE A 36 -1.37 -12.22 7.96
C ILE A 36 -1.76 -11.41 9.20
N SER A 37 -1.17 -10.22 9.33
CA SER A 37 -1.44 -9.27 10.39
C SER A 37 -1.39 -7.83 9.86
N ALA A 38 -2.25 -6.96 10.41
CA ALA A 38 -2.26 -5.53 10.13
C ALA A 38 -1.30 -4.74 11.04
N ASP A 39 -0.87 -5.31 12.17
CA ASP A 39 -0.13 -4.62 13.24
C ASP A 39 1.14 -5.36 13.69
N GLY A 40 1.44 -6.52 13.09
CA GLY A 40 2.55 -7.38 13.44
C GLY A 40 2.38 -8.14 14.77
N SER A 41 1.21 -8.04 15.42
CA SER A 41 0.94 -8.58 16.74
C SER A 41 -0.22 -9.58 16.74
N ALA A 42 -1.35 -9.23 16.13
CA ALA A 42 -2.51 -10.11 15.97
C ALA A 42 -2.44 -10.84 14.62
N TRP A 43 -2.37 -12.17 14.65
CA TRP A 43 -2.13 -13.01 13.48
C TRP A 43 -3.36 -13.83 13.12
N TYR A 44 -3.67 -13.88 11.82
CA TYR A 44 -4.86 -14.54 11.29
C TYR A 44 -4.51 -15.50 10.17
N ASP A 45 -5.05 -16.70 10.26
CA ASP A 45 -4.98 -17.76 9.26
C ASP A 45 -6.12 -17.60 8.26
N ALA A 46 -6.05 -16.53 7.47
CA ALA A 46 -7.12 -16.05 6.60
C ALA A 46 -7.22 -16.87 5.31
N ASN A 47 -7.62 -18.14 5.42
CA ASN A 47 -7.64 -19.10 4.31
C ASN A 47 -8.72 -18.82 3.27
N THR A 48 -9.74 -18.04 3.63
CA THR A 48 -10.85 -17.69 2.74
C THR A 48 -11.01 -16.18 2.62
N GLN A 49 -11.60 -15.75 1.50
CA GLN A 49 -11.94 -14.35 1.28
C GLN A 49 -12.83 -13.76 2.40
N ALA A 50 -13.69 -14.57 3.03
CA ALA A 50 -14.56 -14.12 4.12
C ALA A 50 -13.78 -13.87 5.45
N GLU A 51 -12.59 -14.44 5.56
CA GLU A 51 -11.67 -14.28 6.69
C GLU A 51 -10.59 -13.23 6.41
N ALA A 52 -10.71 -12.51 5.30
CA ALA A 52 -9.73 -11.53 4.88
C ALA A 52 -9.47 -10.48 5.97
N VAL A 53 -8.18 -10.22 6.23
CA VAL A 53 -7.77 -9.19 7.20
C VAL A 53 -7.77 -7.83 6.53
N LEU A 54 -8.37 -6.84 7.19
CA LEU A 54 -8.33 -5.46 6.72
C LEU A 54 -6.89 -4.92 6.82
N ILE A 55 -6.31 -4.55 5.68
CA ILE A 55 -4.99 -3.95 5.56
C ILE A 55 -5.15 -2.59 4.89
N THR A 56 -4.51 -1.56 5.46
CA THR A 56 -4.59 -0.18 4.95
C THR A 56 -3.39 0.21 4.09
N ASP A 57 -2.20 -0.27 4.43
CA ASP A 57 -0.98 -0.01 3.68
C ASP A 57 0.05 -1.11 3.91
N THR A 58 0.56 -1.21 5.14
CA THR A 58 1.57 -2.20 5.54
C THR A 58 0.92 -3.52 5.97
N ALA A 59 1.40 -4.64 5.44
CA ALA A 59 1.03 -5.99 5.88
C ALA A 59 2.21 -6.71 6.53
N PHE A 60 1.92 -7.53 7.53
CA PHE A 60 2.88 -8.44 8.15
C PHE A 60 2.50 -9.88 7.85
N PHE A 61 3.49 -10.71 7.54
CA PHE A 61 3.30 -12.14 7.27
C PHE A 61 4.11 -12.99 8.24
N ARG A 62 3.51 -14.09 8.71
CA ARG A 62 4.16 -15.13 9.51
C ARG A 62 3.99 -16.46 8.80
N PHE A 63 5.10 -17.16 8.61
CA PHE A 63 5.16 -18.45 7.96
C PHE A 63 5.65 -19.47 8.98
N THR A 64 4.85 -20.50 9.23
CA THR A 64 5.22 -21.62 10.09
C THR A 64 5.41 -22.85 9.23
N VAL A 65 6.65 -23.34 9.18
CA VAL A 65 7.03 -24.55 8.46
C VAL A 65 7.20 -25.70 9.45
N SER A 66 6.57 -26.83 9.16
CA SER A 66 6.58 -28.01 10.02
C SER A 66 6.61 -29.30 9.20
N LYS A 67 6.79 -30.44 9.87
CA LYS A 67 6.66 -31.75 9.24
C LYS A 67 5.19 -32.18 9.30
N CYS A 68 4.69 -32.80 8.23
CA CYS A 68 3.34 -33.36 8.25
C CYS A 68 3.17 -34.53 7.25
N PRO A 69 2.57 -35.67 7.64
CA PRO A 69 2.30 -36.05 9.03
C PRO A 69 3.60 -36.13 9.85
N ASP A 70 3.48 -36.15 11.18
CA ASP A 70 4.64 -36.30 12.07
C ASP A 70 5.42 -37.59 11.73
N ASN A 71 6.53 -37.45 10.99
CA ASN A 71 7.48 -38.51 10.64
C ASN A 71 8.92 -38.24 11.14
N PRO A 72 9.59 -39.22 11.76
CA PRO A 72 10.83 -38.95 12.48
C PRO A 72 11.98 -38.49 11.58
N GLY A 73 11.86 -38.71 10.27
CA GLY A 73 12.74 -38.23 9.23
C GLY A 73 13.04 -36.72 9.25
N GLY A 74 14.26 -36.34 8.85
CA GLY A 74 14.66 -34.94 8.68
C GLY A 74 14.25 -34.36 7.33
N LEU A 75 14.07 -33.04 7.28
CA LEU A 75 13.88 -32.25 6.07
C LEU A 75 15.01 -31.22 5.95
N ASN A 76 15.67 -31.21 4.82
CA ASN A 76 16.82 -30.37 4.53
C ASN A 76 16.55 -29.45 3.33
N ASN A 77 17.34 -28.40 3.17
CA ASN A 77 17.25 -27.45 2.04
C ASN A 77 15.84 -26.87 1.90
N ILE A 78 15.27 -26.43 3.02
CA ILE A 78 13.91 -25.88 3.03
C ILE A 78 13.94 -24.50 2.38
N VAL A 79 13.09 -24.29 1.37
CA VAL A 79 12.97 -23.00 0.67
C VAL A 79 11.52 -22.56 0.68
N LEU A 80 11.28 -21.39 1.28
CA LEU A 80 10.00 -20.68 1.30
C LEU A 80 9.99 -19.62 0.19
N THR A 81 8.93 -19.60 -0.61
CA THR A 81 8.72 -18.61 -1.67
C THR A 81 7.33 -18.00 -1.58
N ASP A 82 7.23 -16.72 -1.92
CA ASP A 82 5.96 -16.00 -2.09
C ASP A 82 6.13 -14.96 -3.20
N ASP A 83 5.55 -15.24 -4.35
CA ASP A 83 5.76 -14.46 -5.57
C ASP A 83 5.13 -13.06 -5.47
N LEU A 84 4.00 -12.93 -4.78
CA LEU A 84 3.26 -11.67 -4.70
C LEU A 84 4.05 -10.63 -3.91
N ILE A 85 4.77 -11.05 -2.86
CA ILE A 85 5.63 -10.17 -2.07
C ILE A 85 7.12 -10.28 -2.42
N GLY A 86 7.47 -11.03 -3.48
CA GLY A 86 8.85 -11.20 -3.94
C GLY A 86 9.78 -11.90 -2.95
N LEU A 87 9.25 -12.80 -2.10
CA LEU A 87 10.02 -13.52 -1.09
C LEU A 87 10.65 -14.79 -1.66
N THR A 88 11.92 -15.01 -1.38
CA THR A 88 12.60 -16.30 -1.48
C THR A 88 13.56 -16.44 -0.31
N GLN A 89 13.28 -17.37 0.60
CA GLN A 89 14.01 -17.51 1.86
C GLN A 89 14.38 -18.97 2.11
N SER A 90 15.67 -19.21 2.36
CA SER A 90 16.13 -20.50 2.90
C SER A 90 15.79 -20.56 4.39
N ILE A 91 15.09 -21.62 4.79
CA ILE A 91 14.69 -21.89 6.15
C ILE A 91 15.64 -22.94 6.74
N GLU A 92 15.90 -22.85 8.05
CA GLU A 92 16.70 -23.84 8.75
C GLU A 92 16.09 -25.24 8.63
N ASP A 93 16.94 -26.25 8.45
CA ASP A 93 16.53 -27.64 8.33
C ASP A 93 15.73 -28.12 9.54
N LEU A 94 14.77 -29.00 9.29
CA LEU A 94 14.00 -29.68 10.33
C LEU A 94 14.71 -31.00 10.67
N PRO A 95 15.30 -31.15 11.86
CA PRO A 95 16.19 -32.27 12.17
C PRO A 95 15.45 -33.61 12.21
N HIS A 96 16.15 -34.70 11.92
CA HIS A 96 15.66 -36.05 12.24
C HIS A 96 15.45 -36.17 13.76
N SER A 97 14.24 -36.52 14.21
CA SER A 97 13.91 -36.64 15.62
C SER A 97 12.64 -37.46 15.82
N THR A 98 12.63 -38.32 16.83
CA THR A 98 11.48 -39.17 17.21
C THR A 98 10.68 -38.58 18.37
N THR A 99 11.16 -37.52 19.00
CA THR A 99 10.58 -36.95 20.23
C THR A 99 10.34 -35.44 20.15
N GLU A 100 10.94 -34.76 19.19
CA GLU A 100 10.86 -33.31 19.05
C GLU A 100 10.57 -32.92 17.60
N TRP A 101 9.57 -32.07 17.43
CA TRP A 101 9.04 -31.66 16.13
C TRP A 101 9.05 -30.14 16.03
N PRO A 102 10.25 -29.52 16.10
CA PRO A 102 10.31 -28.07 16.21
C PRO A 102 9.80 -27.46 14.91
N GLU A 103 8.94 -26.45 15.00
CA GLU A 103 8.53 -25.66 13.85
C GLU A 103 9.64 -24.66 13.48
N ARG A 104 9.56 -24.11 12.27
CA ARG A 104 10.38 -22.97 11.86
C ARG A 104 9.46 -21.81 11.50
N ILE A 105 9.68 -20.69 12.17
CA ILE A 105 8.88 -19.49 12.01
C ILE A 105 9.73 -18.43 11.31
N PHE A 106 9.20 -17.87 10.24
CA PHE A 106 9.75 -16.71 9.55
C PHE A 106 8.69 -15.61 9.50
N THR A 107 9.10 -14.36 9.73
CA THR A 107 8.21 -13.19 9.68
C THR A 107 8.79 -12.12 8.78
N THR A 108 7.95 -11.46 8.01
CA THR A 108 8.34 -10.30 7.18
C THR A 108 7.27 -9.22 7.19
N GLN A 109 7.68 -7.99 6.95
CA GLN A 109 6.83 -6.82 6.75
C GLN A 109 6.90 -6.40 5.29
N VAL A 110 5.77 -5.95 4.74
CA VAL A 110 5.64 -5.44 3.37
C VAL A 110 4.90 -4.11 3.43
N ASP A 111 5.65 -3.02 3.23
CA ASP A 111 5.09 -1.67 3.08
C ASP A 111 4.44 -1.53 1.68
N GLY A 112 3.38 -0.73 1.54
CA GLY A 112 2.72 -0.58 0.24
C GLY A 112 2.00 -1.83 -0.27
N TYR A 113 1.67 -2.78 0.62
CA TYR A 113 1.02 -4.03 0.23
C TYR A 113 -0.34 -3.78 -0.45
N CYS A 114 -1.06 -2.74 0.01
CA CYS A 114 -2.32 -2.30 -0.58
C CYS A 114 -2.15 -1.20 -1.63
N ASP A 115 -1.44 -1.51 -2.73
CA ASP A 115 -1.55 -0.72 -3.97
C ASP A 115 -2.92 -1.02 -4.63
N GLY A 116 -3.95 -0.26 -4.22
CA GLY A 116 -5.33 -0.34 -4.68
C GLY A 116 -6.30 -1.14 -3.81
N GLN A 117 -7.59 -0.83 -3.96
CA GLN A 117 -8.69 -1.44 -3.20
C GLN A 117 -9.03 -2.87 -3.64
N GLY A 118 -9.56 -3.64 -2.69
CA GLY A 118 -10.21 -4.93 -2.92
C GLY A 118 -9.52 -6.10 -2.23
N TYR A 119 -10.04 -7.29 -2.50
CA TYR A 119 -9.49 -8.52 -1.93
C TYR A 119 -8.21 -8.95 -2.65
N LYS A 120 -7.18 -9.27 -1.87
CA LYS A 120 -5.92 -9.85 -2.36
C LYS A 120 -5.71 -11.20 -1.70
N GLU A 121 -5.72 -12.26 -2.49
CA GLU A 121 -5.23 -13.57 -2.07
C GLU A 121 -3.72 -13.60 -2.26
N ASN A 122 -2.99 -13.95 -1.21
CA ASN A 122 -1.55 -14.13 -1.30
C ASN A 122 -1.17 -15.56 -0.90
N VAL A 123 -0.55 -16.29 -1.83
CA VAL A 123 -0.18 -17.70 -1.67
C VAL A 123 1.33 -17.85 -1.55
N ALA A 124 1.77 -18.52 -0.48
CA ALA A 124 3.16 -18.94 -0.34
C ALA A 124 3.32 -20.43 -0.61
N GLN A 125 4.54 -20.83 -0.95
CA GLN A 125 4.92 -22.21 -1.21
C GLN A 125 6.19 -22.56 -0.44
N VAL A 126 6.31 -23.82 -0.03
CA VAL A 126 7.52 -24.35 0.58
C VAL A 126 7.94 -25.65 -0.08
N THR A 127 9.23 -25.79 -0.31
CA THR A 127 9.87 -26.99 -0.84
C THR A 127 10.94 -27.49 0.13
N ALA A 128 11.26 -28.79 0.07
CA ALA A 128 12.32 -29.38 0.86
C ALA A 128 12.82 -30.69 0.22
N LEU A 129 13.99 -31.13 0.67
CA LEU A 129 14.48 -32.49 0.46
C LEU A 129 14.34 -33.29 1.76
N ASN A 130 14.15 -34.60 1.67
CA ASN A 130 14.29 -35.47 2.82
C ASN A 130 15.78 -35.65 3.18
N GLN A 131 16.05 -36.27 4.33
CA GLN A 131 17.40 -36.55 4.82
C GLN A 131 18.31 -37.38 3.88
N TYR A 132 17.74 -38.01 2.84
CA TYR A 132 18.48 -38.77 1.84
C TYR A 132 18.67 -37.99 0.52
N GLY A 133 18.25 -36.73 0.46
CA GLY A 133 18.33 -35.87 -0.71
C GLY A 133 17.21 -36.08 -1.74
N GLY A 134 16.17 -36.84 -1.41
CA GLY A 134 14.99 -37.00 -2.27
C GLY A 134 13.99 -35.86 -2.07
N GLU A 135 13.32 -35.43 -3.13
CA GLU A 135 12.30 -34.38 -3.06
C GLU A 135 11.10 -34.82 -2.20
N VAL A 136 10.56 -33.85 -1.46
CA VAL A 136 9.33 -33.98 -0.70
C VAL A 136 8.22 -33.23 -1.43
N ALA A 137 6.97 -33.71 -1.33
CA ALA A 137 5.84 -33.01 -1.91
C ALA A 137 5.78 -31.57 -1.36
N PRO A 138 5.74 -30.54 -2.23
CA PRO A 138 5.67 -29.16 -1.77
C PRO A 138 4.35 -28.91 -1.04
N ALA A 139 4.36 -27.94 -0.13
CA ALA A 139 3.15 -27.41 0.48
C ALA A 139 2.95 -25.95 0.10
N SER A 140 1.70 -25.52 0.12
CA SER A 140 1.30 -24.14 -0.14
C SER A 140 0.21 -23.74 0.82
N ASP A 141 0.21 -22.47 1.21
CA ASP A 141 -0.79 -21.93 2.10
C ASP A 141 -1.05 -20.45 1.74
N ASN A 142 -2.30 -20.02 1.88
CA ASN A 142 -2.76 -18.70 1.46
C ASN A 142 -3.20 -17.85 2.65
N ALA A 143 -3.07 -16.54 2.52
CA ALA A 143 -3.68 -15.59 3.43
C ALA A 143 -4.35 -14.48 2.63
N TRP A 144 -5.63 -14.23 2.92
CA TRP A 144 -6.43 -13.20 2.29
C TRP A 144 -6.32 -11.87 3.04
N ALA A 145 -6.16 -10.80 2.28
CA ALA A 145 -6.27 -9.42 2.73
C ALA A 145 -7.47 -8.75 2.05
N MET A 146 -8.13 -7.85 2.78
CA MET A 146 -9.01 -6.84 2.22
C MET A 146 -8.24 -5.53 2.26
N CYS A 147 -7.85 -5.03 1.10
CA CYS A 147 -7.27 -3.71 0.96
C CYS A 147 -8.40 -2.69 0.88
N GLU A 148 -8.47 -1.81 1.87
CA GLU A 148 -9.26 -0.58 1.77
C GLU A 148 -8.28 0.57 1.62
N ASP A 149 -8.65 1.57 0.81
CA ASP A 149 -7.93 2.83 0.88
C ASP A 149 -8.13 3.37 2.30
N ILE A 150 -7.05 3.79 2.95
CA ILE A 150 -7.20 4.79 4.02
C ILE A 150 -8.03 5.92 3.39
N PRO A 151 -9.09 6.43 4.04
CA PRO A 151 -9.74 7.64 3.55
C PRO A 151 -8.67 8.73 3.36
N THR A 152 -8.19 8.92 2.13
CA THR A 152 -7.25 9.98 1.81
C THR A 152 -8.09 11.23 1.69
N GLY A 153 -7.96 12.13 2.66
CA GLY A 153 -8.83 13.29 2.74
C GLY A 153 -9.58 13.40 4.06
N GLY A 154 -10.45 14.40 4.16
CA GLY A 154 -11.29 14.66 5.32
C GLY A 154 -10.58 15.42 6.44
N GLU A 155 -9.35 15.86 6.23
CA GLU A 155 -8.59 16.68 7.17
C GLU A 155 -8.21 18.01 6.54
N GLY A 156 -8.15 19.06 7.34
CA GLY A 156 -7.78 20.39 6.89
C GLY A 156 -7.65 21.37 8.05
N CYS A 157 -6.49 22.01 8.15
CA CYS A 157 -6.25 23.09 9.09
C CYS A 157 -6.57 24.45 8.46
N THR A 158 -7.29 25.28 9.20
CA THR A 158 -7.77 26.59 8.71
C THR A 158 -6.62 27.58 8.50
N PRO A 159 -6.83 28.68 7.73
CA PRO A 159 -5.87 29.80 7.72
C PRO A 159 -5.57 30.37 9.11
N GLY A 160 -6.51 30.21 10.05
CA GLY A 160 -6.36 30.64 11.44
C GLY A 160 -5.31 29.84 12.22
N TYR A 161 -5.19 28.53 11.95
CA TYR A 161 -4.17 27.65 12.50
C TYR A 161 -2.81 28.02 11.91
N TRP A 162 -2.66 27.96 10.59
CA TRP A 162 -1.37 28.11 9.91
C TRP A 162 -0.66 29.43 10.19
N LYS A 163 -1.39 30.52 10.46
CA LYS A 163 -0.78 31.84 10.69
C LYS A 163 -0.21 32.06 12.09
N GLN A 164 -0.48 31.18 13.06
CA GLN A 164 0.01 31.37 14.42
C GLN A 164 1.45 30.88 14.54
N SER A 165 2.29 31.66 15.21
CA SER A 165 3.72 31.36 15.30
C SER A 165 4.04 30.04 16.02
N GLN A 166 3.16 29.57 16.91
CA GLN A 166 3.36 28.27 17.58
C GLN A 166 3.20 27.06 16.66
N HIS A 167 2.62 27.22 15.46
CA HIS A 167 2.43 26.14 14.49
C HIS A 167 3.40 26.25 13.30
N PHE A 168 4.41 27.13 13.36
CA PHE A 168 5.38 27.30 12.27
C PHE A 168 6.31 26.10 12.10
N ASP A 169 6.45 25.28 13.13
CA ASP A 169 7.13 23.98 13.07
C ASP A 169 6.40 22.97 12.17
N SER A 170 5.09 23.16 11.95
CA SER A 170 4.28 22.35 11.03
C SER A 170 4.39 22.79 9.57
N TRP A 171 5.08 23.89 9.26
CA TRP A 171 5.21 24.36 7.88
C TRP A 171 6.24 23.53 7.11
N ALA A 172 5.86 23.07 5.91
CA ALA A 172 6.77 22.37 5.00
C ALA A 172 7.73 23.31 4.24
N VAL A 173 7.55 24.63 4.36
CA VAL A 173 8.32 25.68 3.67
C VAL A 173 8.63 26.82 4.62
N ASP A 174 9.62 27.66 4.28
CA ASP A 174 9.92 28.86 5.08
C ASP A 174 8.75 29.84 5.09
N THR A 175 8.45 30.44 6.23
CA THR A 175 7.35 31.41 6.38
C THR A 175 7.49 32.67 5.53
N ASN A 176 8.71 32.99 5.08
CA ASN A 176 9.02 34.11 4.20
C ASN A 176 8.99 33.72 2.72
N THR A 177 8.69 32.46 2.37
CA THR A 177 8.44 32.06 0.98
C THR A 177 7.38 32.98 0.38
N THR A 178 7.66 33.52 -0.80
CA THR A 178 6.75 34.46 -1.46
C THR A 178 5.57 33.74 -2.08
N PHE A 179 4.45 34.42 -2.17
CA PHE A 179 3.25 33.88 -2.82
C PHE A 179 3.52 33.58 -4.30
N ALA A 180 4.27 34.45 -5.00
CA ALA A 180 4.61 34.23 -6.40
C ALA A 180 5.58 33.07 -6.63
N GLU A 181 6.46 32.73 -5.68
CA GLU A 181 7.32 31.54 -5.80
C GLU A 181 6.50 30.25 -5.84
N VAL A 182 5.43 30.15 -5.05
CA VAL A 182 4.56 28.96 -5.00
C VAL A 182 3.52 28.96 -6.11
N PHE A 183 2.81 30.08 -6.26
CA PHE A 183 1.64 30.16 -7.14
C PHE A 183 1.96 30.72 -8.53
N GLY A 184 3.17 31.23 -8.78
CA GLY A 184 3.58 31.76 -10.08
C GLY A 184 2.77 32.98 -10.52
N ARG A 185 2.13 33.71 -9.60
CA ARG A 185 1.33 34.91 -9.88
C ARG A 185 1.63 36.02 -8.88
N SER A 186 1.95 37.19 -9.43
CA SER A 186 2.12 38.44 -8.69
C SER A 186 0.77 38.97 -8.20
N ILE A 187 0.65 39.22 -6.91
CA ILE A 187 -0.59 39.75 -6.31
C ILE A 187 -0.32 40.98 -5.43
N GLU A 188 -1.34 41.83 -5.31
CA GLU A 188 -1.42 42.87 -4.27
C GLU A 188 -2.52 42.49 -3.28
N ILE A 189 -2.18 42.42 -1.99
CA ILE A 189 -3.13 42.12 -0.92
C ILE A 189 -3.16 43.24 0.11
N ARG A 190 -4.18 43.22 0.98
CA ARG A 190 -4.32 44.14 2.12
C ARG A 190 -4.08 43.41 3.43
N VAL A 191 -2.99 43.73 4.12
CA VAL A 191 -2.70 43.20 5.45
C VAL A 191 -3.01 44.23 6.52
N LYS A 192 -3.63 43.80 7.63
CA LYS A 192 -3.98 44.70 8.74
C LYS A 192 -2.69 45.34 9.30
N ARG A 193 -2.71 46.67 9.50
CA ARG A 193 -1.57 47.50 9.96
C ARG A 193 -0.42 47.71 8.97
N GLN A 194 -0.26 46.87 7.94
CA GLN A 194 0.74 47.08 6.88
C GLN A 194 0.16 47.81 5.65
N GLY A 195 -1.15 47.72 5.42
CA GLY A 195 -1.79 48.34 4.25
C GLY A 195 -1.71 47.43 3.03
N LYS A 196 -1.42 48.00 1.86
CA LYS A 196 -1.27 47.24 0.61
C LYS A 196 0.14 46.66 0.54
N VAL A 197 0.24 45.37 0.27
CA VAL A 197 1.50 44.64 0.12
C VAL A 197 1.50 44.01 -1.26
N TYR A 198 2.51 44.36 -2.07
CA TYR A 198 2.77 43.76 -3.38
C TYR A 198 3.78 42.63 -3.20
N GLU A 199 3.55 41.50 -3.85
CA GLU A 199 4.35 40.27 -3.69
C GLU A 199 4.46 39.80 -2.23
N PRO A 200 3.32 39.52 -1.58
CA PRO A 200 3.33 39.10 -0.19
C PRO A 200 4.03 37.75 0.00
N THR A 201 4.57 37.54 1.19
CA THR A 201 4.90 36.20 1.68
C THR A 201 3.64 35.35 1.89
N LEU A 202 3.79 34.03 1.98
CA LEU A 202 2.70 33.13 2.38
C LEU A 202 2.13 33.52 3.75
N LEU A 203 2.98 33.91 4.71
CA LEU A 203 2.51 34.36 6.03
C LEU A 203 1.69 35.66 5.95
N GLU A 204 2.10 36.60 5.11
CA GLU A 204 1.32 37.82 4.84
C GLU A 204 0.00 37.51 4.12
N ALA A 205 0.01 36.55 3.18
CA ALA A 205 -1.19 36.07 2.50
C ALA A 205 -2.21 35.49 3.49
N LEU A 206 -1.78 34.67 4.46
CA LEU A 206 -2.64 34.18 5.55
C LEU A 206 -3.20 35.30 6.44
N ASN A 207 -2.48 36.42 6.55
CA ASN A 207 -2.88 37.60 7.31
C ASN A 207 -3.66 38.65 6.49
N ALA A 208 -3.93 38.38 5.22
CA ALA A 208 -4.69 39.30 4.37
C ALA A 208 -6.10 39.55 4.93
N THR A 209 -6.69 40.69 4.59
CA THR A 209 -8.02 41.10 5.05
C THR A 209 -8.90 41.50 3.87
N GLY A 210 -10.21 41.29 4.00
CA GLY A 210 -11.17 41.51 2.91
C GLY A 210 -11.40 40.25 2.06
N GLY A 211 -12.12 40.44 0.95
CA GLY A 211 -12.54 39.40 0.01
C GLY A 211 -11.69 39.34 -1.28
N GLN A 212 -12.22 38.66 -2.30
CA GLN A 212 -11.58 38.46 -3.61
C GLN A 212 -10.17 37.87 -3.47
N VAL A 213 -9.18 38.42 -4.19
CA VAL A 213 -7.79 37.96 -4.16
C VAL A 213 -7.21 37.85 -2.74
N ASN A 214 -7.61 38.71 -1.80
CA ASN A 214 -7.17 38.62 -0.40
C ASN A 214 -7.66 37.33 0.28
N MET A 215 -8.91 36.94 0.02
CA MET A 215 -9.48 35.72 0.59
C MET A 215 -8.99 34.47 -0.15
N ALA A 216 -8.86 34.56 -1.47
CA ALA A 216 -8.25 33.51 -2.29
C ALA A 216 -6.82 33.21 -1.81
N ALA A 217 -5.99 34.24 -1.61
CA ALA A 217 -4.62 34.08 -1.13
C ALA A 217 -4.56 33.44 0.27
N ARG A 218 -5.45 33.84 1.20
CA ARG A 218 -5.56 33.21 2.53
C ARG A 218 -5.85 31.71 2.44
N HIS A 219 -6.91 31.33 1.74
CA HIS A 219 -7.36 29.94 1.69
C HIS A 219 -6.47 29.07 0.80
N ALA A 220 -5.91 29.62 -0.28
CA ALA A 220 -4.92 28.92 -1.11
C ALA A 220 -3.64 28.61 -0.33
N THR A 221 -3.14 29.56 0.47
CA THR A 221 -1.97 29.31 1.30
C THR A 221 -2.23 28.21 2.34
N ALA A 222 -3.38 28.25 3.03
CA ALA A 222 -3.75 27.20 3.99
C ALA A 222 -3.89 25.83 3.32
N ALA A 223 -4.55 25.76 2.16
CA ALA A 223 -4.74 24.52 1.42
C ALA A 223 -3.40 23.95 0.93
N TYR A 224 -2.49 24.80 0.46
CA TYR A 224 -1.15 24.40 0.07
C TYR A 224 -0.36 23.81 1.25
N LEU A 225 -0.41 24.45 2.42
CA LEU A 225 0.27 23.95 3.62
C LEU A 225 -0.34 22.64 4.14
N ASN A 226 -1.68 22.50 4.11
CA ASN A 226 -2.34 21.22 4.40
C ASN A 226 -1.85 20.12 3.45
N ALA A 227 -1.88 20.37 2.14
CA ALA A 227 -1.49 19.41 1.12
C ALA A 227 0.00 19.02 1.15
N MET A 228 0.86 19.86 1.74
CA MET A 228 2.30 19.63 1.87
C MET A 228 2.68 18.92 3.18
N ASN A 229 1.80 18.89 4.17
CA ASN A 229 2.11 18.34 5.49
C ASN A 229 1.70 16.87 5.57
N SER A 230 2.66 15.97 5.82
CA SER A 230 2.42 14.52 5.90
C SER A 230 1.55 14.09 7.09
N GLY A 231 1.32 14.97 8.06
CA GLY A 231 0.41 14.78 9.18
C GLY A 231 -1.01 15.29 8.92
N VAL A 232 -1.32 15.78 7.70
CA VAL A 232 -2.67 16.19 7.29
C VAL A 232 -3.06 15.44 6.03
N MET A 233 -4.05 14.57 6.12
CA MET A 233 -4.66 13.88 4.98
C MET A 233 -5.60 14.83 4.24
N PHE A 234 -5.03 15.74 3.45
CA PHE A 234 -5.79 16.73 2.69
C PHE A 234 -6.36 16.15 1.38
N ASP A 235 -7.58 16.55 1.00
CA ASP A 235 -8.31 15.98 -0.16
C ASP A 235 -7.66 16.20 -1.52
N ILE A 236 -6.79 17.22 -1.65
CA ILE A 236 -6.19 17.60 -2.93
C ILE A 236 -4.69 17.83 -2.81
N THR A 237 -3.98 17.66 -3.92
CA THR A 237 -2.52 17.81 -3.94
C THR A 237 -2.09 19.29 -3.94
N PRO A 238 -0.84 19.60 -3.56
CA PRO A 238 -0.30 20.96 -3.67
C PRO A 238 -0.38 21.51 -5.08
N ALA A 239 -0.13 20.66 -6.10
CA ALA A 239 -0.24 21.05 -7.51
C ALA A 239 -1.67 21.46 -7.89
N SER A 240 -2.68 20.70 -7.45
CA SER A 240 -4.10 21.01 -7.68
C SER A 240 -4.51 22.34 -7.03
N VAL A 241 -3.99 22.64 -5.83
CA VAL A 241 -4.21 23.94 -5.15
C VAL A 241 -3.62 25.08 -5.99
N ILE A 242 -2.38 24.92 -6.48
CA ILE A 242 -1.68 25.92 -7.30
C ILE A 242 -2.43 26.19 -8.60
N GLU A 243 -2.81 25.14 -9.34
CA GLU A 243 -3.54 25.24 -10.59
C GLU A 243 -4.92 25.90 -10.41
N ALA A 244 -5.64 25.53 -9.35
CA ALA A 244 -6.94 26.13 -9.05
C ALA A 244 -6.81 27.63 -8.75
N PHE A 245 -5.80 28.04 -7.99
CA PHE A 245 -5.54 29.46 -7.75
C PHE A 245 -5.17 30.20 -9.04
N GLN A 246 -4.23 29.67 -9.82
CA GLN A 246 -3.77 30.29 -11.08
C GLN A 246 -4.94 30.50 -12.04
N SER A 247 -5.77 29.48 -12.24
CA SER A 247 -6.95 29.55 -13.09
C SER A 247 -7.93 30.63 -12.63
N SER A 248 -8.25 30.67 -11.33
CA SER A 248 -9.13 31.71 -10.78
C SER A 248 -8.55 33.11 -10.88
N PHE A 249 -7.25 33.26 -10.69
CA PHE A 249 -6.55 34.54 -10.83
C PHE A 249 -6.58 35.04 -12.27
N ASP A 250 -6.23 34.19 -13.24
CA ASP A 250 -6.16 34.55 -14.66
C ASP A 250 -7.53 34.91 -15.25
N ASN A 251 -8.62 34.41 -14.64
CA ASN A 251 -10.00 34.67 -15.05
C ASN A 251 -10.73 35.69 -14.15
N ASP A 252 -10.05 36.30 -13.17
CA ASP A 252 -10.64 37.19 -12.17
C ASP A 252 -11.92 36.61 -11.50
N ASN A 253 -11.90 35.29 -11.24
CA ASN A 253 -13.03 34.55 -10.70
C ASN A 253 -12.63 33.72 -9.49
N TYR A 254 -12.71 34.36 -8.31
CA TYR A 254 -12.31 33.75 -7.05
C TYR A 254 -13.44 33.04 -6.30
N GLY A 255 -14.71 33.25 -6.66
CA GLY A 255 -15.85 32.80 -5.86
C GLY A 255 -15.86 31.29 -5.63
N VAL A 256 -15.79 30.52 -6.72
CA VAL A 256 -15.79 29.04 -6.69
C VAL A 256 -14.54 28.49 -6.01
N LEU A 257 -13.37 29.08 -6.29
CA LEU A 257 -12.13 28.69 -5.62
C LEU A 257 -12.23 28.86 -4.11
N ILE A 258 -12.69 30.03 -3.66
CA ILE A 258 -12.81 30.34 -2.24
C ILE A 258 -13.77 29.36 -1.57
N GLU A 259 -14.94 29.12 -2.15
CA GLU A 259 -15.92 28.17 -1.60
C GLU A 259 -15.32 26.76 -1.45
N ASN A 260 -14.68 26.26 -2.50
CA ASN A 260 -14.04 24.95 -2.47
C ASN A 260 -12.94 24.87 -1.41
N LEU A 261 -12.01 25.84 -1.39
CA LEU A 261 -10.89 25.82 -0.45
C LEU A 261 -11.33 26.08 0.99
N VAL A 262 -12.43 26.82 1.24
CA VAL A 262 -13.02 26.93 2.58
C VAL A 262 -13.47 25.55 3.05
N ASN A 263 -14.27 24.85 2.24
CA ASN A 263 -14.79 23.53 2.60
C ASN A 263 -13.68 22.53 2.91
N LEU A 264 -12.58 22.54 2.13
CA LEU A 264 -11.43 21.67 2.35
C LEU A 264 -10.63 22.04 3.62
N ASN A 265 -10.37 23.33 3.83
CA ASN A 265 -9.58 23.78 4.98
C ASN A 265 -10.32 23.69 6.33
N GLU A 266 -11.63 23.41 6.30
CA GLU A 266 -12.51 23.35 7.48
C GLU A 266 -12.96 21.93 7.84
N GLN A 267 -12.32 20.89 7.26
CA GLN A 267 -12.69 19.49 7.52
C GLN A 267 -12.27 18.99 8.91
N GLY A 268 -11.32 19.67 9.56
CA GLY A 268 -10.83 19.33 10.90
C GLY A 268 -9.31 19.20 10.90
N CYS A 269 -8.64 19.86 11.83
CA CYS A 269 -7.18 19.88 11.90
C CYS A 269 -6.68 18.74 12.80
N PRO A 270 -5.87 17.79 12.30
CA PRO A 270 -5.30 16.68 13.09
C PRO A 270 -4.06 17.12 13.89
N LEU A 271 -3.53 18.32 13.62
CA LEU A 271 -2.34 18.87 14.25
C LEU A 271 -2.70 19.64 15.53
N ASN A 272 -1.72 19.75 16.45
CA ASN A 272 -1.88 20.32 17.80
C ASN A 272 -1.82 21.86 17.85
#